data_AF-A0A668VEV5-F1
#
_entry.id   AF-A0A668VEV5-F1
#
_cell.length_a   1.000
_cell.length_b   1.000
_cell.length_c   1.000
_cell.angle_alpha   90.00
_cell.angle_beta   90.00
_cell.angle_gamma   90.00
#
_symmetry.space_group_name_H-M   'P 1'
#
loop_
_entity.id
_entity.type
_entity.pdbx_description
1 polymer ?
#
loop_
_entity_poly.entity_id
_entity_poly.type
_entity_poly.pdbx_seq_one_letter_code
_entity_poly.pdbx_strand_id
1 'polypeptide(L)'
;MCTKVVCIYTYKGAEVECLCGEVIWCNGKKNFSQKCFGFGQKCKDQLSLCTSSMLQASRGTVKPSTNFNASADAEVLHKAMKGLGTNEDAILQLVTARSNAQRQEIKASYKTLYGKDLIGDLKGELGGKFETLIVALMTSPTTYDVTSLRNAIKGAGTDEKVLVEILASRTSQQVKQIVAAYKQEYDHDLEKDITGDTSGHFQRLLVILLQANRQTGIQAESIESDAQALFKAGEQKFGTDEQSFVTILGNRSAEHLRKVFDAYMKLSGYEIEESIKRETSGNLKDLLLAVVKCARSVPAYFAETLYYAMKGSGTDDNTLIRVMVTRSEADLLDIRAQFRRLFACSLHSMIKGDTSGDYRKALLALCGGDDA
;
A
#
# COMPACT_ATOMS: atom_id res chain seq x y z
N MET A 1 6.63 22.47 -28.87
CA MET A 1 5.24 22.80 -28.49
C MET A 1 4.72 21.67 -27.62
N CYS A 2 4.30 21.96 -26.39
CA CYS A 2 3.77 20.97 -25.46
C CYS A 2 2.42 20.42 -25.95
N THR A 3 2.37 19.14 -26.30
CA THR A 3 1.12 18.41 -26.48
C THR A 3 0.65 17.96 -25.10
N LYS A 4 -0.29 18.69 -24.51
CA LYS A 4 -0.99 18.26 -23.29
C LYS A 4 -2.11 17.31 -23.72
N VAL A 5 -1.95 16.02 -23.46
CA VAL A 5 -3.07 15.07 -23.54
C VAL A 5 -3.95 15.33 -22.33
N VAL A 6 -5.19 15.76 -22.56
CA VAL A 6 -6.18 15.95 -21.50
C VAL A 6 -7.22 14.85 -21.64
N CYS A 7 -7.27 13.93 -20.68
CA CYS A 7 -8.40 13.01 -20.56
C CYS A 7 -9.57 13.79 -19.96
N ILE A 8 -10.65 13.95 -20.73
CA ILE A 8 -11.91 14.50 -20.22
C ILE A 8 -12.83 13.31 -19.95
N TYR A 9 -13.24 13.16 -18.68
CA TYR A 9 -14.20 12.16 -18.27
C TYR A 9 -15.60 12.78 -18.29
N THR A 10 -16.52 12.18 -19.04
CA THR A 10 -17.95 12.53 -18.99
C THR A 10 -18.74 11.36 -18.44
N TYR A 11 -19.52 11.60 -17.40
CA TYR A 11 -20.38 10.58 -16.79
C TYR A 11 -21.71 10.48 -17.58
N LYS A 12 -22.01 9.30 -18.12
CA LYS A 12 -23.35 8.92 -18.58
C LYS A 12 -23.77 7.63 -17.88
N GLY A 13 -24.40 7.77 -16.71
CA GLY A 13 -24.86 6.61 -15.94
C GLY A 13 -23.71 5.75 -15.39
N ALA A 14 -23.82 4.42 -15.52
CA ALA A 14 -22.89 3.44 -14.96
C ALA A 14 -21.67 3.13 -15.86
N GLU A 15 -21.52 3.81 -17.00
CA GLU A 15 -20.40 3.64 -17.93
C GLU A 15 -19.53 4.90 -17.99
N VAL A 16 -18.21 4.71 -17.96
CA VAL A 16 -17.21 5.78 -18.14
C VAL A 16 -16.67 5.70 -19.56
N GLU A 17 -17.06 6.63 -20.43
CA GLU A 17 -16.44 6.80 -21.75
C GLU A 17 -15.17 7.66 -21.63
N CYS A 18 -14.02 7.11 -22.05
CA CYS A 18 -12.76 7.85 -22.15
C CYS A 18 -12.60 8.40 -23.57
N LEU A 19 -12.77 9.71 -23.75
CA LEU A 19 -12.48 10.39 -25.01
C LEU A 19 -11.06 10.96 -24.96
N CYS A 20 -10.09 10.26 -25.54
CA CYS A 20 -8.77 10.82 -25.82
C CYS A 20 -8.82 11.59 -27.15
N GLY A 21 -8.61 12.91 -27.10
CA GLY A 21 -8.47 13.75 -28.30
C GLY A 21 -7.26 14.70 -28.19
N GLU A 22 -6.59 14.96 -29.31
CA GLU A 22 -5.56 15.99 -29.40
C GLU A 22 -6.21 17.38 -29.46
N VAL A 23 -5.84 18.29 -28.56
CA VAL A 23 -6.23 19.71 -28.66
C VAL A 23 -5.15 20.46 -29.43
N ILE A 24 -5.40 20.72 -30.72
CA ILE A 24 -4.57 21.62 -31.54
C ILE A 24 -5.08 23.06 -31.33
N TRP A 25 -4.26 23.93 -30.73
CA TRP A 25 -4.54 25.36 -30.70
C TRP A 25 -4.23 25.98 -32.07
N CYS A 26 -5.26 26.26 -32.86
CA CYS A 26 -5.17 27.19 -33.98
C CYS A 26 -6.00 28.44 -33.67
N ASN A 27 -5.40 29.61 -33.87
CA ASN A 27 -6.02 30.92 -33.70
C ASN A 27 -7.42 30.97 -34.34
N GLY A 28 -8.44 31.12 -33.49
CA GLY A 28 -9.78 31.59 -33.86
C GLY A 28 -10.50 30.82 -34.97
N LYS A 29 -11.07 29.64 -34.65
CA LYS A 29 -12.40 29.14 -35.08
C LYS A 29 -12.54 27.66 -34.68
N LYS A 30 -13.60 27.32 -33.93
CA LYS A 30 -13.93 25.93 -33.56
C LYS A 30 -14.46 25.18 -34.77
N ASN A 31 -13.86 24.04 -35.12
CA ASN A 31 -14.51 22.97 -35.86
C ASN A 31 -13.99 21.63 -35.34
N PHE A 32 -14.91 20.77 -34.88
CA PHE A 32 -14.64 19.42 -34.40
C PHE A 32 -14.79 18.46 -35.58
N SER A 33 -13.70 17.81 -36.01
CA SER A 33 -13.72 16.78 -37.05
C SER A 33 -13.38 15.43 -36.44
N GLN A 34 -14.38 14.56 -36.34
CA GLN A 34 -14.24 13.17 -35.89
C GLN A 34 -13.59 12.32 -37.01
N LYS A 35 -12.27 12.15 -36.96
CA LYS A 35 -11.57 11.08 -37.67
C LYS A 35 -10.35 10.66 -36.84
N CYS A 36 -10.51 9.64 -36.00
CA CYS A 36 -9.39 8.99 -35.30
C CYS A 36 -9.18 7.59 -35.88
N PHE A 37 -8.20 7.46 -36.78
CA PHE A 37 -7.61 6.19 -37.18
C PHE A 37 -6.32 5.99 -36.38
N GLY A 38 -6.17 4.83 -35.74
CA GLY A 38 -4.89 4.31 -35.23
C GLY A 38 -4.45 4.81 -33.85
N PHE A 39 -4.92 4.18 -32.77
CA PHE A 39 -4.32 4.33 -31.44
C PHE A 39 -2.89 3.76 -31.45
N GLY A 40 -1.89 4.63 -31.28
CA GLY A 40 -0.48 4.24 -31.11
C GLY A 40 -0.23 3.45 -29.81
N GLN A 41 0.82 2.63 -29.81
CA GLN A 41 1.15 1.70 -28.71
C GLN A 41 1.19 2.37 -27.33
N LYS A 42 1.77 3.59 -27.23
CA LYS A 42 1.81 4.37 -25.97
C LYS A 42 0.42 4.68 -25.36
N CYS A 43 -0.59 4.93 -26.18
CA CYS A 43 -1.96 5.17 -25.70
C CYS A 43 -2.61 3.86 -25.24
N LYS A 44 -2.33 2.74 -25.92
CA LYS A 44 -2.79 1.41 -25.50
C LYS A 44 -2.13 0.98 -24.19
N ASP A 45 -0.86 1.27 -24.01
CA ASP A 45 -0.12 0.98 -22.78
C ASP A 45 -0.65 1.84 -21.60
N GLN A 46 -0.94 3.13 -21.83
CA GLN A 46 -1.58 4.00 -20.83
C GLN A 46 -3.02 3.58 -20.51
N LEU A 47 -3.80 3.17 -21.51
CA LEU A 47 -5.17 2.68 -21.31
C LEU A 47 -5.16 1.34 -20.56
N SER A 48 -4.21 0.45 -20.86
CA SER A 48 -4.00 -0.84 -20.17
C SER A 48 -3.54 -0.65 -18.71
N LEU A 49 -2.67 0.33 -18.46
CA LEU A 49 -2.27 0.71 -17.09
C LEU A 49 -3.45 1.31 -16.33
N CYS A 50 -4.29 2.14 -16.97
CA CYS A 50 -5.51 2.68 -16.37
C CYS A 50 -6.60 1.62 -16.15
N THR A 51 -6.80 0.67 -17.06
CA THR A 51 -7.78 -0.41 -16.86
C THR A 51 -7.30 -1.42 -15.84
N SER A 52 -6.00 -1.73 -15.78
CA SER A 52 -5.41 -2.53 -14.70
C SER A 52 -5.50 -1.83 -13.34
N SER A 53 -5.30 -0.51 -13.30
CA SER A 53 -5.49 0.27 -12.07
C SER A 53 -6.97 0.43 -11.68
N MET A 54 -7.90 0.45 -12.64
CA MET A 54 -9.35 0.45 -12.38
C MET A 54 -9.87 -0.94 -11.97
N LEU A 55 -9.29 -2.03 -12.47
CA LEU A 55 -9.57 -3.40 -12.02
C LEU A 55 -9.00 -3.66 -10.61
N GLN A 56 -7.88 -3.04 -10.25
CA GLN A 56 -7.39 -2.99 -8.87
C GLN A 56 -8.22 -2.07 -7.95
N ALA A 57 -9.08 -1.21 -8.50
CA ALA A 57 -9.97 -0.35 -7.71
C ALA A 57 -11.25 -1.06 -7.18
N SER A 58 -11.38 -2.39 -7.31
CA SER A 58 -12.62 -3.07 -6.96
C SER A 58 -12.57 -3.95 -5.70
N ARG A 59 -11.43 -4.04 -4.99
CA ARG A 59 -11.25 -5.01 -3.90
C ARG A 59 -10.90 -4.42 -2.52
N GLY A 60 -11.00 -3.10 -2.40
CA GLY A 60 -11.12 -2.42 -1.11
C GLY A 60 -12.49 -2.65 -0.45
N THR A 61 -12.49 -2.63 0.88
CA THR A 61 -13.71 -2.65 1.72
C THR A 61 -14.32 -1.27 1.87
N VAL A 62 -13.48 -0.22 1.89
CA VAL A 62 -13.91 1.18 1.88
C VAL A 62 -14.04 1.66 0.43
N LYS A 63 -15.16 2.29 0.11
CA LYS A 63 -15.47 2.79 -1.23
C LYS A 63 -15.92 4.25 -1.18
N PRO A 64 -15.74 5.03 -2.27
CA PRO A 64 -16.30 6.37 -2.34
C PRO A 64 -17.82 6.36 -2.10
N SER A 65 -18.29 7.22 -1.20
CA SER A 65 -19.72 7.41 -0.97
C SER A 65 -20.36 8.12 -2.17
N THR A 66 -21.52 7.63 -2.63
CA THR A 66 -22.16 8.12 -3.87
C THR A 66 -22.81 9.50 -3.72
N ASN A 67 -23.41 9.78 -2.56
CA ASN A 67 -24.09 11.05 -2.27
C ASN A 67 -23.24 11.95 -1.37
N PHE A 68 -21.96 12.09 -1.72
CA PHE A 68 -20.97 12.80 -0.92
C PHE A 68 -21.14 14.33 -0.98
N ASN A 69 -21.08 14.97 0.20
CA ASN A 69 -20.99 16.41 0.33
C ASN A 69 -19.97 16.77 1.42
N ALA A 70 -18.82 17.28 0.99
CA ALA A 70 -17.70 17.59 1.87
C ALA A 70 -18.03 18.64 2.95
N SER A 71 -18.89 19.62 2.63
CA SER A 71 -19.30 20.66 3.58
C SER A 71 -20.23 20.10 4.66
N ALA A 72 -21.22 19.29 4.26
CA ALA A 72 -22.12 18.63 5.20
C ALA A 72 -21.36 17.66 6.13
N ASP A 73 -20.43 16.88 5.58
CA ASP A 73 -19.59 15.98 6.37
C ASP A 73 -18.65 16.74 7.32
N ALA A 74 -18.09 17.88 6.89
CA ALA A 74 -17.31 18.76 7.76
C ALA A 74 -18.15 19.32 8.91
N GLU A 75 -19.41 19.69 8.67
CA GLU A 75 -20.34 20.10 9.73
C GLU A 75 -20.64 18.99 10.72
N VAL A 76 -20.81 17.75 10.25
CA VAL A 76 -21.01 16.58 11.13
C VAL A 76 -19.81 16.40 12.05
N LEU A 77 -18.59 16.43 11.51
CA LEU A 77 -17.37 16.32 12.33
C LEU A 77 -17.24 17.48 13.32
N HIS A 78 -17.49 18.72 12.90
CA HIS A 78 -17.43 19.87 13.81
C HIS A 78 -18.47 19.76 14.94
N LYS A 79 -19.69 19.31 14.64
CA LYS A 79 -20.74 19.10 15.65
C LYS A 79 -20.37 17.95 16.60
N ALA A 80 -19.76 16.88 16.10
CA ALA A 80 -19.32 15.74 16.91
C ALA A 80 -18.21 16.10 17.91
N MET A 81 -17.44 17.16 17.62
CA MET A 81 -16.34 17.67 18.46
C MET A 81 -16.71 18.93 19.25
N LYS A 82 -17.98 19.35 19.25
CA LYS A 82 -18.41 20.60 19.89
C LYS A 82 -19.08 20.33 21.23
N GLY A 83 -18.55 20.95 22.29
CA GLY A 83 -19.18 20.97 23.62
C GLY A 83 -18.35 20.22 24.64
N LEU A 84 -19.00 19.70 25.68
CA LEU A 84 -18.34 18.83 26.65
C LEU A 84 -18.41 17.38 26.16
N GLY A 85 -17.25 16.77 25.93
CA GLY A 85 -17.12 15.42 25.38
C GLY A 85 -17.18 15.39 23.85
N THR A 86 -16.91 14.21 23.31
CA THR A 86 -16.82 13.94 21.87
C THR A 86 -17.88 12.91 21.48
N ASN A 87 -18.41 12.97 20.27
CA ASN A 87 -19.24 11.91 19.70
C ASN A 87 -18.39 11.02 18.79
N GLU A 88 -17.67 10.08 19.40
CA GLU A 88 -16.74 9.16 18.72
C GLU A 88 -17.47 8.28 17.70
N ASP A 89 -18.71 7.87 17.99
CA ASP A 89 -19.54 7.07 17.08
C ASP A 89 -19.87 7.84 15.78
N ALA A 90 -20.17 9.15 15.86
CA ALA A 90 -20.39 9.96 14.67
C ALA A 90 -19.11 10.13 13.84
N ILE A 91 -17.97 10.34 14.51
CA ILE A 91 -16.66 10.48 13.85
C ILE A 91 -16.30 9.17 13.14
N LEU A 92 -16.37 8.03 13.83
CA LEU A 92 -15.97 6.74 13.24
C LEU A 92 -16.89 6.36 12.08
N GLN A 93 -18.21 6.55 12.21
CA GLN A 93 -19.16 6.19 11.15
C GLN A 93 -18.92 7.01 9.88
N LEU A 94 -18.62 8.31 10.02
CA LEU A 94 -18.34 9.16 8.89
C LEU A 94 -16.98 8.82 8.27
N VAL A 95 -15.91 8.81 9.06
CA VAL A 95 -14.55 8.62 8.55
C VAL A 95 -14.40 7.25 7.89
N THR A 96 -14.93 6.18 8.49
CA THR A 96 -14.81 4.82 7.91
C THR A 96 -15.70 4.60 6.68
N ALA A 97 -16.72 5.44 6.46
CA ALA A 97 -17.64 5.36 5.31
C ALA A 97 -17.32 6.36 4.17
N ARG A 98 -16.14 6.97 4.17
CA ARG A 98 -15.65 7.86 3.12
C ARG A 98 -14.32 7.37 2.59
N SER A 99 -14.11 7.45 1.29
CA SER A 99 -12.79 7.17 0.71
C SER A 99 -11.79 8.23 1.15
N ASN A 100 -10.50 7.93 1.06
CA ASN A 100 -9.46 8.86 1.45
C ASN A 100 -9.51 10.15 0.64
N ALA A 101 -9.81 10.07 -0.66
CA ALA A 101 -10.02 11.24 -1.51
C ALA A 101 -11.13 12.16 -0.94
N GLN A 102 -12.27 11.58 -0.55
CA GLN A 102 -13.36 12.32 0.08
C GLN A 102 -12.94 12.89 1.44
N ARG A 103 -12.15 12.17 2.24
CA ARG A 103 -11.59 12.68 3.50
C ARG A 103 -10.68 13.90 3.28
N GLN A 104 -9.92 13.95 2.18
CA GLN A 104 -9.13 15.14 1.83
C GLN A 104 -10.03 16.33 1.49
N GLU A 105 -11.14 16.12 0.77
CA GLU A 105 -12.13 17.17 0.49
C GLU A 105 -12.84 17.66 1.75
N ILE A 106 -13.17 16.75 2.68
CA ILE A 106 -13.73 17.10 4.00
C ILE A 106 -12.74 17.98 4.77
N LYS A 107 -11.46 17.59 4.83
CA LYS A 107 -10.41 18.37 5.50
C LYS A 107 -10.30 19.79 4.92
N ALA A 108 -10.35 19.94 3.59
CA ALA A 108 -10.33 21.25 2.94
C ALA A 108 -11.60 22.08 3.23
N SER A 109 -12.77 21.44 3.22
CA SER A 109 -14.05 22.09 3.53
C SER A 109 -14.12 22.54 4.99
N TYR A 110 -13.65 21.72 5.92
CA TYR A 110 -13.58 22.04 7.35
C TYR A 110 -12.72 23.29 7.59
N LYS A 111 -11.56 23.39 6.94
CA LYS A 111 -10.70 24.58 7.01
C LYS A 111 -11.40 25.83 6.47
N THR A 112 -12.16 25.69 5.39
CA THR A 112 -12.88 26.80 4.75
C THR A 112 -14.06 27.29 5.61
N LEU A 113 -14.84 26.37 6.19
CA LEU A 113 -16.03 26.70 6.96
C LEU A 113 -15.71 27.22 8.36
N TYR A 114 -14.66 26.71 9.00
CA TYR A 114 -14.38 26.98 10.42
C TYR A 114 -13.05 27.69 10.67
N GLY A 115 -12.18 27.81 9.66
CA GLY A 115 -10.83 28.35 9.83
C GLY A 115 -9.89 27.46 10.64
N LYS A 116 -10.33 26.26 11.05
CA LYS A 116 -9.60 25.32 11.92
C LYS A 116 -8.92 24.19 11.16
N ASP A 117 -7.92 23.56 11.77
CA ASP A 117 -7.29 22.35 11.24
C ASP A 117 -8.03 21.12 11.77
N LEU A 118 -8.67 20.37 10.87
CA LEU A 118 -9.46 19.19 11.24
C LEU A 118 -8.61 18.12 11.93
N ILE A 119 -7.35 17.94 11.52
CA ILE A 119 -6.46 16.95 12.13
C ILE A 119 -6.09 17.38 13.55
N GLY A 120 -5.75 18.66 13.75
CA GLY A 120 -5.51 19.23 15.06
C GLY A 120 -6.70 19.09 16.01
N ASP A 121 -7.91 19.40 15.54
CA ASP A 121 -9.13 19.23 16.33
C ASP A 121 -9.35 17.75 16.69
N LEU A 122 -9.24 16.82 15.74
CA LEU A 122 -9.39 15.38 16.02
C LEU A 122 -8.37 14.86 17.05
N LYS A 123 -7.12 15.36 17.01
CA LYS A 123 -6.09 15.01 18.01
C LYS A 123 -6.36 15.61 19.40
N GLY A 124 -7.05 16.74 19.46
CA GLY A 124 -7.44 17.36 20.73
C GLY A 124 -8.63 16.66 21.40
N GLU A 125 -9.53 16.09 20.60
CA GLU A 125 -10.80 15.51 21.05
C GLU A 125 -10.77 13.99 21.22
N LEU A 126 -9.82 13.30 20.58
CA LEU A 126 -9.65 11.86 20.65
C LEU A 126 -8.39 11.49 21.44
N GLY A 127 -8.31 10.23 21.88
CA GLY A 127 -7.11 9.72 22.54
C GLY A 127 -6.76 8.28 22.16
N GLY A 128 -5.51 7.93 22.40
CA GLY A 128 -4.99 6.56 22.32
C GLY A 128 -5.09 5.95 20.92
N LYS A 129 -5.35 4.64 20.85
CA LYS A 129 -5.35 3.88 19.58
C LYS A 129 -6.45 4.33 18.61
N PHE A 130 -7.57 4.82 19.14
CA PHE A 130 -8.66 5.33 18.33
C PHE A 130 -8.27 6.63 17.62
N GLU A 131 -7.62 7.56 18.32
CA GLU A 131 -7.02 8.76 17.72
C GLU A 131 -6.03 8.39 16.62
N THR A 132 -5.07 7.50 16.92
CA THR A 132 -4.05 7.05 15.95
C THR A 132 -4.69 6.51 14.67
N LEU A 133 -5.74 5.69 14.79
CA LEU A 133 -6.46 5.13 13.66
C LEU A 133 -7.21 6.19 12.84
N ILE A 134 -7.96 7.08 13.50
CA ILE A 134 -8.73 8.13 12.80
C ILE A 134 -7.80 9.11 12.09
N VAL A 135 -6.71 9.55 12.73
CA VAL A 135 -5.70 10.42 12.11
C VAL A 135 -5.02 9.74 10.92
N ALA A 136 -4.70 8.45 11.03
CA ALA A 136 -4.15 7.67 9.93
C ALA A 136 -5.13 7.62 8.74
N LEU A 137 -6.42 7.37 8.98
CA LEU A 137 -7.45 7.37 7.93
C LEU A 137 -7.62 8.71 7.21
N MET A 138 -7.38 9.83 7.91
CA MET A 138 -7.46 11.18 7.35
C MET A 138 -6.19 11.60 6.59
N THR A 139 -5.11 10.83 6.70
CA THR A 139 -3.84 11.10 6.03
C THR A 139 -3.84 10.46 4.64
N SER A 140 -3.35 11.16 3.60
CA SER A 140 -3.32 10.56 2.26
C SER A 140 -2.37 9.35 2.21
N PRO A 141 -2.63 8.32 1.36
CA PRO A 141 -1.88 7.07 1.41
C PRO A 141 -0.36 7.27 1.29
N THR A 142 0.08 8.10 0.34
CA THR A 142 1.50 8.42 0.15
C THR A 142 2.09 9.14 1.35
N THR A 143 1.40 10.12 1.92
CA THR A 143 1.87 10.85 3.12
C THR A 143 1.96 9.91 4.33
N TYR A 144 1.03 8.96 4.44
CA TYR A 144 1.04 7.99 5.53
C TYR A 144 2.22 7.01 5.42
N ASP A 145 2.56 6.56 4.20
CA ASP A 145 3.79 5.79 3.98
C ASP A 145 5.06 6.62 4.27
N VAL A 146 5.12 7.86 3.81
CA VAL A 146 6.24 8.79 4.03
C VAL A 146 6.47 9.06 5.52
N THR A 147 5.41 9.37 6.26
CA THR A 147 5.47 9.59 7.72
C THR A 147 5.80 8.31 8.48
N SER A 148 5.30 7.15 8.04
CA SER A 148 5.65 5.85 8.63
C SER A 148 7.13 5.52 8.46
N LEU A 149 7.69 5.70 7.24
CA LEU A 149 9.12 5.53 6.99
C LEU A 149 9.96 6.54 7.78
N ARG A 150 9.54 7.80 7.87
CA ARG A 150 10.23 8.81 8.66
C ARG A 150 10.30 8.40 10.13
N ASN A 151 9.17 7.96 10.70
CA ASN A 151 9.11 7.54 12.10
C ASN A 151 9.90 6.25 12.36
N ALA A 152 10.00 5.37 11.38
CA ALA A 152 10.79 4.15 11.48
C ALA A 152 12.30 4.39 11.51
N ILE A 153 12.76 5.51 10.95
CA ILE A 153 14.19 5.87 10.84
C ILE A 153 14.58 6.93 11.89
N LYS A 154 13.65 7.83 12.23
CA LYS A 154 13.94 8.97 13.10
C LYS A 154 14.02 8.55 14.57
N GLY A 155 15.21 8.67 15.15
CA GLY A 155 15.41 8.56 16.60
C GLY A 155 16.57 7.63 16.95
N ALA A 156 16.58 7.14 18.18
CA ALA A 156 17.52 6.08 18.57
C ALA A 156 16.91 4.72 18.20
N GLY A 157 17.59 3.99 17.31
CA GLY A 157 17.11 2.71 16.79
C GLY A 157 16.28 2.86 15.52
N THR A 158 15.91 1.72 14.94
CA THR A 158 15.17 1.64 13.68
C THR A 158 14.01 0.67 13.84
N ASP A 159 12.87 0.96 13.24
CA ASP A 159 11.77 0.00 13.10
C ASP A 159 11.89 -0.70 11.75
N GLU A 160 12.69 -1.77 11.69
CA GLU A 160 12.95 -2.48 10.45
C GLU A 160 11.70 -3.17 9.90
N LYS A 161 10.70 -3.48 10.74
CA LYS A 161 9.44 -4.09 10.28
C LYS A 161 8.69 -3.14 9.36
N VAL A 162 8.65 -1.85 9.69
CA VAL A 162 8.01 -0.83 8.84
C VAL A 162 8.75 -0.69 7.51
N LEU A 163 10.08 -0.65 7.54
CA LEU A 163 10.91 -0.59 6.32
C LEU A 163 10.64 -1.80 5.41
N VAL A 164 10.65 -3.00 6.00
CA VAL A 164 10.40 -4.27 5.32
C VAL A 164 8.99 -4.29 4.71
N GLU A 165 7.96 -3.99 5.49
CA GLU A 165 6.58 -4.06 5.04
C GLU A 165 6.31 -3.10 3.88
N ILE A 166 6.73 -1.84 3.99
CA ILE A 166 6.48 -0.83 2.96
C ILE A 166 7.28 -1.16 1.71
N LEU A 167 8.60 -1.34 1.80
CA LEU A 167 9.44 -1.48 0.60
C LEU A 167 9.26 -2.83 -0.12
N ALA A 168 8.85 -3.89 0.58
CA ALA A 168 8.58 -5.18 -0.07
C ALA A 168 7.20 -5.23 -0.76
N SER A 169 6.22 -4.47 -0.26
CA SER A 169 4.81 -4.57 -0.72
C SER A 169 4.37 -3.49 -1.69
N ARG A 170 5.01 -2.32 -1.69
CA ARG A 170 4.64 -1.20 -2.57
C ARG A 170 5.12 -1.44 -3.99
N THR A 171 4.30 -1.04 -4.96
CA THR A 171 4.66 -1.08 -6.37
C THR A 171 5.76 -0.07 -6.69
N SER A 172 6.49 -0.27 -7.79
CA SER A 172 7.53 0.67 -8.22
C SER A 172 7.00 2.10 -8.43
N GLN A 173 5.75 2.26 -8.85
CA GLN A 173 5.12 3.59 -8.96
C GLN A 173 4.89 4.23 -7.59
N GLN A 174 4.37 3.46 -6.62
CA GLN A 174 4.16 3.94 -5.25
C GLN A 174 5.49 4.31 -4.59
N VAL A 175 6.53 3.49 -4.73
CA VAL A 175 7.86 3.79 -4.17
C VAL A 175 8.43 5.09 -4.73
N LYS A 176 8.31 5.33 -6.05
CA LYS A 176 8.73 6.60 -6.67
C LYS A 176 7.97 7.81 -6.10
N GLN A 177 6.65 7.66 -5.87
CA GLN A 177 5.83 8.70 -5.24
C GLN A 177 6.26 8.96 -3.79
N ILE A 178 6.54 7.90 -3.03
CA ILE A 178 7.02 8.00 -1.64
C ILE A 178 8.36 8.74 -1.59
N VAL A 179 9.34 8.37 -2.41
CA VAL A 179 10.67 9.03 -2.44
C VAL A 179 10.53 10.52 -2.77
N ALA A 180 9.71 10.86 -3.77
CA ALA A 180 9.48 12.25 -4.15
C ALA A 180 8.78 13.05 -3.02
N ALA A 181 7.74 12.48 -2.42
CA ALA A 181 7.00 13.11 -1.33
C ALA A 181 7.84 13.26 -0.06
N TYR A 182 8.68 12.27 0.28
CA TYR A 182 9.60 12.35 1.41
C TYR A 182 10.58 13.52 1.27
N LYS A 183 11.16 13.69 0.06
CA LYS A 183 12.04 14.83 -0.22
C LYS A 183 11.30 16.16 -0.15
N GLN A 184 10.07 16.22 -0.64
CA GLN A 184 9.25 17.43 -0.57
C GLN A 184 8.87 17.81 0.87
N GLU A 185 8.51 16.83 1.70
CA GLU A 185 7.98 17.06 3.05
C GLU A 185 9.08 17.35 4.07
N TYR A 186 10.20 16.65 3.99
CA TYR A 186 11.27 16.74 4.99
C TYR A 186 12.53 17.46 4.50
N ASP A 187 12.65 17.76 3.20
CA ASP A 187 13.90 18.20 2.56
C ASP A 187 15.09 17.22 2.75
N HIS A 188 14.79 15.95 3.03
CA HIS A 188 15.78 14.89 3.23
C HIS A 188 15.76 13.88 2.07
N ASP A 189 16.85 13.15 1.91
CA ASP A 189 16.96 12.06 0.94
C ASP A 189 16.67 10.74 1.66
N LEU A 190 15.58 10.06 1.26
CA LEU A 190 15.13 8.82 1.91
C LEU A 190 16.16 7.68 1.76
N GLU A 191 16.89 7.62 0.64
CA GLU A 191 17.93 6.61 0.46
C GLU A 191 19.07 6.85 1.45
N LYS A 192 19.51 8.10 1.57
CA LYS A 192 20.55 8.48 2.55
C LYS A 192 20.13 8.19 3.97
N ASP A 193 18.92 8.57 4.35
CA ASP A 193 18.37 8.31 5.69
C ASP A 193 18.34 6.79 5.96
N ILE A 194 17.85 5.96 5.03
CA ILE A 194 17.87 4.49 5.17
C ILE A 194 19.30 3.95 5.28
N THR A 195 20.24 4.44 4.47
CA THR A 195 21.63 3.98 4.53
C THR A 195 22.37 4.45 5.78
N GLY A 196 21.92 5.52 6.42
CA GLY A 196 22.46 5.99 7.70
C GLY A 196 22.11 5.09 8.87
N ASP A 197 20.92 4.47 8.83
CA ASP A 197 20.35 3.70 9.95
C ASP A 197 20.40 2.18 9.75
N THR A 198 20.71 1.71 8.54
CA THR A 198 20.81 0.27 8.23
C THR A 198 22.19 -0.10 7.73
N SER A 199 22.53 -1.40 7.69
CA SER A 199 23.82 -1.86 7.18
C SER A 199 23.76 -3.23 6.49
N GLY A 200 24.87 -3.63 5.87
CA GLY A 200 25.05 -4.95 5.27
C GLY A 200 24.09 -5.26 4.12
N HIS A 201 23.79 -6.55 3.93
CA HIS A 201 22.90 -7.01 2.87
C HIS A 201 21.44 -6.56 3.05
N PHE A 202 21.02 -6.29 4.29
CA PHE A 202 19.71 -5.71 4.58
C PHE A 202 19.58 -4.32 3.97
N GLN A 203 20.53 -3.41 4.27
CA GLN A 203 20.60 -2.09 3.64
C GLN A 203 20.63 -2.19 2.10
N ARG A 204 21.48 -3.07 1.56
CA ARG A 204 21.61 -3.22 0.10
C ARG A 204 20.30 -3.60 -0.58
N LEU A 205 19.54 -4.53 0.02
CA LEU A 205 18.25 -4.91 -0.54
C LEU A 205 17.20 -3.79 -0.39
N LEU A 206 17.17 -3.08 0.73
CA LEU A 206 16.29 -1.92 0.89
C LEU A 206 16.55 -0.87 -0.19
N VAL A 207 17.82 -0.55 -0.47
CA VAL A 207 18.21 0.40 -1.53
C VAL A 207 17.75 -0.09 -2.91
N ILE A 208 17.93 -1.37 -3.24
CA ILE A 208 17.45 -1.94 -4.52
C ILE A 208 15.93 -1.78 -4.66
N LEU A 209 15.16 -2.05 -3.60
CA LEU A 209 13.70 -1.88 -3.61
C LEU A 209 13.32 -0.40 -3.75
N LEU A 210 14.04 0.49 -3.08
CA LEU A 210 13.81 1.94 -3.11
C LEU A 210 14.09 2.56 -4.50
N GLN A 211 15.07 2.04 -5.23
CA GLN A 211 15.35 2.46 -6.61
C GLN A 211 14.17 2.21 -7.57
N ALA A 212 13.24 1.32 -7.20
CA ALA A 212 11.99 1.09 -7.93
C ALA A 212 12.21 0.78 -9.43
N ASN A 213 13.29 0.03 -9.72
CA ASN A 213 13.72 -0.36 -11.06
C ASN A 213 13.59 -1.86 -11.31
N ARG A 214 12.67 -2.52 -10.59
CA ARG A 214 12.38 -3.94 -10.79
C ARG A 214 11.94 -4.19 -12.22
N GLN A 215 12.43 -5.28 -12.81
CA GLN A 215 12.09 -5.71 -14.17
C GLN A 215 10.59 -6.03 -14.29
N THR A 216 10.08 -6.03 -15.53
CA THR A 216 8.68 -6.32 -15.87
C THR A 216 8.58 -7.59 -16.70
N GLY A 217 7.48 -8.35 -16.53
CA GLY A 217 7.21 -9.57 -17.29
C GLY A 217 8.14 -10.74 -16.92
N ILE A 218 7.97 -11.85 -17.64
CA ILE A 218 8.71 -13.10 -17.43
C ILE A 218 9.88 -13.18 -18.42
N GLN A 219 11.08 -13.48 -17.95
CA GLN A 219 12.28 -13.75 -18.78
C GLN A 219 12.48 -15.26 -18.85
N ALA A 220 11.79 -15.93 -19.78
CA ALA A 220 11.70 -17.39 -19.81
C ALA A 220 13.07 -18.10 -19.80
N GLU A 221 14.04 -17.53 -20.51
CA GLU A 221 15.41 -18.01 -20.65
C GLU A 221 16.22 -17.97 -19.35
N SER A 222 15.85 -17.09 -18.40
CA SER A 222 16.59 -16.93 -17.15
C SER A 222 15.98 -17.67 -15.95
N ILE A 223 14.81 -18.31 -16.12
CA ILE A 223 14.11 -18.99 -15.02
C ILE A 223 14.99 -20.07 -14.40
N GLU A 224 15.47 -21.01 -15.22
CA GLU A 224 16.28 -22.13 -14.75
C GLU A 224 17.64 -21.66 -14.20
N SER A 225 18.26 -20.66 -14.84
CA SER A 225 19.53 -20.12 -14.36
C SER A 225 19.40 -19.37 -13.03
N ASP A 226 18.32 -18.60 -12.84
CA ASP A 226 18.05 -17.88 -11.59
C ASP A 226 17.74 -18.88 -10.47
N ALA A 227 16.94 -19.92 -10.74
CA ALA A 227 16.64 -20.97 -9.78
C ALA A 227 17.90 -21.74 -9.37
N GLN A 228 18.73 -22.12 -10.34
CA GLN A 228 20.01 -22.78 -10.11
C GLN A 228 21.00 -21.88 -9.35
N ALA A 229 21.00 -20.58 -9.62
CA ALA A 229 21.83 -19.61 -8.91
C ALA A 229 21.42 -19.49 -7.44
N LEU A 230 20.12 -19.40 -7.14
CA LEU A 230 19.60 -19.40 -5.76
C LEU A 230 19.94 -20.70 -5.03
N PHE A 231 19.79 -21.85 -5.69
CA PHE A 231 20.09 -23.14 -5.10
C PHE A 231 21.59 -23.29 -4.79
N LYS A 232 22.44 -22.86 -5.74
CA LYS A 232 23.89 -22.77 -5.52
C LYS A 232 24.27 -21.78 -4.43
N ALA A 233 23.51 -20.71 -4.26
CA ALA A 233 23.79 -19.64 -3.31
C ALA A 233 23.47 -20.02 -1.87
N GLY A 234 22.53 -20.92 -1.62
CA GLY A 234 22.20 -21.46 -0.29
C GLY A 234 22.56 -22.93 -0.18
N GLU A 235 21.59 -23.81 -0.46
CA GLU A 235 21.62 -25.25 -0.15
C GLU A 235 22.84 -26.05 -0.66
N GLN A 236 23.55 -25.60 -1.71
CA GLN A 236 24.75 -26.30 -2.21
C GLN A 236 26.08 -25.81 -1.63
N LYS A 237 26.09 -24.94 -0.62
CA LYS A 237 27.33 -24.49 0.03
C LYS A 237 27.17 -24.44 1.55
N PHE A 238 28.30 -24.35 2.26
CA PHE A 238 28.29 -24.02 3.68
C PHE A 238 28.21 -22.49 3.83
N GLY A 239 27.17 -22.01 4.52
CA GLY A 239 26.83 -20.58 4.58
C GLY A 239 26.03 -20.15 3.35
N THR A 240 25.81 -18.85 3.20
CA THR A 240 24.95 -18.30 2.14
C THR A 240 25.71 -17.27 1.32
N ASP A 241 25.43 -17.20 0.03
CA ASP A 241 25.73 -16.03 -0.78
C ASP A 241 24.49 -15.13 -0.81
N GLU A 242 24.40 -14.28 0.22
CA GLU A 242 23.32 -13.30 0.36
C GLU A 242 23.25 -12.37 -0.84
N GLN A 243 24.37 -12.10 -1.49
CA GLN A 243 24.41 -11.21 -2.65
C GLN A 243 23.61 -11.76 -3.83
N SER A 244 23.68 -13.06 -4.08
CA SER A 244 22.86 -13.72 -5.11
C SER A 244 21.36 -13.61 -4.81
N PHE A 245 20.96 -13.86 -3.56
CA PHE A 245 19.57 -13.69 -3.12
C PHE A 245 19.09 -12.24 -3.30
N VAL A 246 19.86 -11.27 -2.80
CA VAL A 246 19.56 -9.84 -2.89
C VAL A 246 19.43 -9.38 -4.35
N THR A 247 20.32 -9.85 -5.23
CA THR A 247 20.33 -9.45 -6.65
C THR A 247 19.11 -9.98 -7.38
N ILE A 248 18.83 -11.29 -7.26
CA ILE A 248 17.72 -11.93 -7.99
C ILE A 248 16.38 -11.45 -7.42
N LEU A 249 16.19 -11.54 -6.11
CA LEU A 249 14.92 -11.22 -5.47
C LEU A 249 14.60 -9.73 -5.50
N GLY A 250 15.61 -8.85 -5.52
CA GLY A 250 15.42 -7.40 -5.62
C GLY A 250 15.08 -6.91 -7.03
N ASN A 251 15.58 -7.56 -8.08
CA ASN A 251 15.49 -7.03 -9.46
C ASN A 251 14.49 -7.73 -10.38
N ARG A 252 14.22 -9.03 -10.20
CA ARG A 252 13.30 -9.76 -11.08
C ARG A 252 11.85 -9.34 -10.87
N SER A 253 10.99 -9.42 -11.88
CA SER A 253 9.56 -9.14 -11.70
C SER A 253 8.90 -10.17 -10.76
N ALA A 254 7.77 -9.80 -10.13
CA ALA A 254 7.03 -10.76 -9.30
C ALA A 254 6.54 -11.98 -10.09
N GLU A 255 6.11 -11.77 -11.34
CA GLU A 255 5.65 -12.84 -12.25
C GLU A 255 6.78 -13.82 -12.58
N HIS A 256 7.98 -13.27 -12.87
CA HIS A 256 9.18 -14.06 -13.11
C HIS A 256 9.59 -14.84 -11.86
N LEU A 257 9.62 -14.18 -10.70
CA LEU A 257 9.99 -14.83 -9.44
C LEU A 257 9.08 -16.01 -9.09
N ARG A 258 7.76 -15.92 -9.34
CA ARG A 258 6.86 -17.07 -9.15
C ARG A 258 7.32 -18.29 -9.96
N LYS A 259 7.72 -18.09 -11.22
CA LYS A 259 8.26 -19.17 -12.07
C LYS A 259 9.61 -19.68 -11.58
N VAL A 260 10.47 -18.79 -11.11
CA VAL A 260 11.75 -19.17 -10.49
C VAL A 260 11.52 -20.00 -9.23
N PHE A 261 10.53 -19.68 -8.40
CA PHE A 261 10.22 -20.45 -7.19
C PHE A 261 9.70 -21.85 -7.54
N ASP A 262 8.85 -21.98 -8.57
CA ASP A 262 8.38 -23.28 -9.07
C ASP A 262 9.55 -24.15 -9.57
N ALA A 263 10.50 -23.54 -10.29
CA ALA A 263 11.71 -24.23 -10.75
C ALA A 263 12.66 -24.57 -9.59
N TYR A 264 12.84 -23.66 -8.64
CA TYR A 264 13.66 -23.84 -7.46
C TYR A 264 13.20 -25.05 -6.63
N MET A 265 11.89 -25.16 -6.36
CA MET A 265 11.32 -26.29 -5.63
C MET A 265 11.63 -27.64 -6.31
N LYS A 266 11.59 -27.70 -7.64
CA LYS A 266 11.95 -28.93 -8.39
C LYS A 266 13.43 -29.29 -8.27
N LEU A 267 14.31 -28.29 -8.12
CA LEU A 267 15.75 -28.48 -8.01
C LEU A 267 16.19 -28.83 -6.58
N SER A 268 15.65 -28.13 -5.58
CA SER A 268 16.09 -28.21 -4.19
C SER A 268 15.28 -29.19 -3.34
N GLY A 269 14.02 -29.44 -3.72
CA GLY A 269 13.05 -30.16 -2.89
C GLY A 269 12.48 -29.33 -1.72
N TYR A 270 12.79 -28.04 -1.62
CA TYR A 270 12.32 -27.13 -0.59
C TYR A 270 11.67 -25.88 -1.19
N GLU A 271 10.68 -25.33 -0.47
CA GLU A 271 10.19 -23.99 -0.81
C GLU A 271 11.31 -22.97 -0.58
N ILE A 272 11.40 -21.94 -1.43
CA ILE A 272 12.44 -20.91 -1.29
C ILE A 272 12.38 -20.21 0.08
N GLU A 273 11.19 -20.07 0.66
CA GLU A 273 10.98 -19.56 2.01
C GLU A 273 11.63 -20.42 3.09
N GLU A 274 11.65 -21.74 2.92
CA GLU A 274 12.29 -22.66 3.86
C GLU A 274 13.81 -22.52 3.80
N SER A 275 14.37 -22.50 2.59
CA SER A 275 15.80 -22.25 2.40
C SER A 275 16.21 -20.91 2.98
N ILE A 276 15.49 -19.82 2.70
CA ILE A 276 15.80 -18.50 3.29
C ILE A 276 15.82 -18.55 4.83
N LYS A 277 14.89 -19.27 5.47
CA LYS A 277 14.84 -19.39 6.93
C LYS A 277 16.01 -20.17 7.53
N ARG A 278 16.54 -21.15 6.81
CA ARG A 278 17.68 -21.97 7.25
C ARG A 278 19.02 -21.25 7.03
N GLU A 279 19.10 -20.53 5.92
CA GLU A 279 20.35 -19.96 5.39
C GLU A 279 20.60 -18.53 5.89
N THR A 280 19.55 -17.75 6.12
CA THR A 280 19.69 -16.34 6.51
C THR A 280 19.10 -16.06 7.89
N SER A 281 19.50 -14.94 8.51
CA SER A 281 19.03 -14.54 9.83
C SER A 281 18.75 -13.03 9.92
N GLY A 282 18.20 -12.61 11.07
CA GLY A 282 17.92 -11.20 11.36
C GLY A 282 17.03 -10.49 10.33
N ASN A 283 17.23 -9.18 10.19
CA ASN A 283 16.42 -8.30 9.34
C ASN A 283 16.53 -8.65 7.85
N LEU A 284 17.67 -9.20 7.41
CA LEU A 284 17.82 -9.67 6.03
C LEU A 284 16.86 -10.81 5.73
N LYS A 285 16.79 -11.82 6.60
CA LYS A 285 15.85 -12.94 6.45
C LYS A 285 14.41 -12.43 6.35
N ASP A 286 14.04 -11.50 7.22
CA ASP A 286 12.67 -10.97 7.27
C ASP A 286 12.34 -10.18 5.99
N LEU A 287 13.28 -9.40 5.46
CA LEU A 287 13.12 -8.70 4.19
C LEU A 287 13.02 -9.64 2.98
N LEU A 288 13.89 -10.64 2.90
CA LEU A 288 13.88 -11.64 1.83
C LEU A 288 12.55 -12.41 1.82
N LEU A 289 12.08 -12.84 3.00
CA LEU A 289 10.79 -13.51 3.15
C LEU A 289 9.63 -12.58 2.76
N ALA A 290 9.66 -11.30 3.14
CA ALA A 290 8.64 -10.34 2.75
C ALA A 290 8.60 -10.15 1.22
N VAL A 291 9.75 -10.03 0.57
CA VAL A 291 9.86 -9.92 -0.90
C VAL A 291 9.30 -11.16 -1.59
N VAL A 292 9.67 -12.37 -1.13
CA VAL A 292 9.17 -13.63 -1.68
C VAL A 292 7.65 -13.75 -1.50
N LYS A 293 7.14 -13.47 -0.30
CA LYS A 293 5.71 -13.53 0.00
C LYS A 293 4.92 -12.51 -0.82
N CYS A 294 5.40 -11.27 -0.94
CA CYS A 294 4.77 -10.26 -1.79
C CYS A 294 4.83 -10.63 -3.27
N ALA A 295 5.93 -11.23 -3.73
CA ALA A 295 6.02 -11.75 -5.09
C ALA A 295 4.97 -12.84 -5.34
N ARG A 296 4.72 -13.75 -4.38
CA ARG A 296 3.63 -14.73 -4.48
C ARG A 296 2.25 -14.07 -4.43
N SER A 297 1.96 -13.34 -3.36
CA SER A 297 0.67 -12.69 -3.12
C SER A 297 0.79 -11.64 -2.02
N VAL A 298 0.69 -10.36 -2.40
CA VAL A 298 0.62 -9.24 -1.46
C VAL A 298 -0.56 -9.40 -0.47
N PRO A 299 -1.78 -9.82 -0.88
CA PRO A 299 -2.86 -10.09 0.07
C PRO A 299 -2.52 -11.17 1.11
N ALA A 300 -1.85 -12.25 0.70
CA ALA A 300 -1.46 -13.32 1.62
C ALA A 300 -0.38 -12.86 2.61
N TYR A 301 0.59 -12.05 2.13
CA TYR A 301 1.57 -11.42 3.00
C TYR A 301 0.89 -10.60 4.09
N PHE A 302 -0.03 -9.70 3.74
CA PHE A 302 -0.74 -8.88 4.73
C PHE A 302 -1.69 -9.68 5.62
N ALA A 303 -2.27 -10.78 5.14
CA ALA A 303 -3.04 -11.69 5.98
C ALA A 303 -2.17 -12.29 7.10
N GLU A 304 -0.96 -12.76 6.78
CA GLU A 304 -0.01 -13.21 7.80
C GLU A 304 0.43 -12.06 8.72
N THR A 305 0.74 -10.88 8.16
CA THR A 305 1.13 -9.69 8.95
C THR A 305 0.05 -9.34 9.98
N LEU A 306 -1.22 -9.32 9.60
CA LEU A 306 -2.34 -9.07 10.51
C LEU A 306 -2.48 -10.17 11.56
N TYR A 307 -2.34 -11.44 11.16
CA TYR A 307 -2.43 -12.55 12.10
C TYR A 307 -1.34 -12.44 13.17
N TYR A 308 -0.08 -12.24 12.78
CA TYR A 308 1.02 -12.13 13.73
C TYR A 308 0.98 -10.83 14.55
N ALA A 309 0.33 -9.78 14.07
CA ALA A 309 0.09 -8.56 14.85
C ALA A 309 -0.92 -8.78 16.00
N MET A 310 -1.85 -9.73 15.86
CA MET A 310 -2.88 -10.04 16.87
C MET A 310 -2.67 -11.40 17.56
N LYS A 311 -1.63 -12.15 17.19
CA LYS A 311 -1.39 -13.48 17.75
C LYS A 311 -0.61 -13.37 19.05
N GLY A 312 -1.16 -13.95 20.11
CA GLY A 312 -0.48 -14.15 21.38
C GLY A 312 -0.99 -13.19 22.45
N SER A 313 -0.12 -12.81 23.38
CA SER A 313 -0.49 -11.87 24.44
C SER A 313 -0.22 -10.44 23.98
N GLY A 314 -1.29 -9.66 23.85
CA GLY A 314 -1.25 -8.28 23.38
C GLY A 314 -1.28 -8.17 21.85
N THR A 315 -1.34 -6.93 21.37
CA THR A 315 -1.51 -6.59 19.96
C THR A 315 -0.42 -5.63 19.52
N ASP A 316 0.19 -5.87 18.36
CA ASP A 316 0.97 -4.86 17.65
C ASP A 316 0.01 -3.91 16.90
N ASP A 317 -0.57 -2.98 17.65
CA ASP A 317 -1.57 -2.04 17.12
C ASP A 317 -1.02 -1.13 16.03
N ASN A 318 0.28 -0.81 16.06
CA ASN A 318 0.88 0.03 15.03
C ASN A 318 0.84 -0.69 13.68
N THR A 319 1.19 -1.98 13.66
CA THR A 319 1.07 -2.81 12.46
C THR A 319 -0.38 -3.05 12.07
N LEU A 320 -1.26 -3.37 13.03
CA LEU A 320 -2.69 -3.57 12.76
C LEU A 320 -3.33 -2.33 12.11
N ILE A 321 -3.12 -1.14 12.69
CA ILE A 321 -3.61 0.13 12.16
C ILE A 321 -3.04 0.37 10.77
N ARG A 322 -1.72 0.27 10.59
CA ARG A 322 -1.06 0.58 9.32
C ARG A 322 -1.58 -0.30 8.19
N VAL A 323 -1.72 -1.60 8.41
CA VAL A 323 -2.24 -2.52 7.40
C VAL A 323 -3.72 -2.27 7.13
N MET A 324 -4.56 -2.15 8.18
CA MET A 324 -5.99 -1.91 8.00
C MET A 324 -6.27 -0.60 7.24
N VAL A 325 -5.52 0.46 7.53
CA VAL A 325 -5.64 1.75 6.83
C VAL A 325 -5.16 1.64 5.39
N THR A 326 -3.91 1.23 5.17
CA THR A 326 -3.28 1.26 3.83
C THR A 326 -3.91 0.28 2.84
N ARG A 327 -4.55 -0.79 3.34
CA ARG A 327 -5.16 -1.82 2.49
C ARG A 327 -6.69 -1.66 2.33
N SER A 328 -7.35 -0.84 3.16
CA SER A 328 -8.82 -0.67 3.16
C SER A 328 -9.42 -0.27 1.80
N GLU A 329 -8.69 0.51 1.01
CA GLU A 329 -9.12 0.98 -0.33
C GLU A 329 -8.38 0.26 -1.47
N ALA A 330 -7.58 -0.77 -1.17
CA ALA A 330 -6.78 -1.51 -2.16
C ALA A 330 -7.29 -2.95 -2.33
N ASP A 331 -7.04 -3.82 -1.36
CA ASP A 331 -7.23 -5.27 -1.49
C ASP A 331 -7.66 -5.94 -0.17
N LEU A 332 -8.25 -5.19 0.77
CA LEU A 332 -8.66 -5.76 2.06
C LEU A 332 -9.69 -6.90 1.94
N LEU A 333 -10.50 -6.95 0.86
CA LEU A 333 -11.35 -8.11 0.58
C LEU A 333 -10.55 -9.37 0.22
N ASP A 334 -9.41 -9.23 -0.47
CA ASP A 334 -8.52 -10.35 -0.77
C ASP A 334 -7.71 -10.78 0.44
N ILE A 335 -7.27 -9.81 1.24
CA ILE A 335 -6.60 -10.09 2.52
C ILE A 335 -7.51 -10.91 3.42
N ARG A 336 -8.79 -10.52 3.54
CA ARG A 336 -9.82 -11.28 4.28
C ARG A 336 -9.94 -12.72 3.79
N ALA A 337 -10.04 -12.92 2.48
CA ALA A 337 -10.12 -14.25 1.88
C ALA A 337 -8.85 -15.09 2.14
N GLN A 338 -7.66 -14.50 2.01
CA GLN A 338 -6.40 -15.18 2.33
C GLN A 338 -6.27 -15.48 3.82
N PHE A 339 -6.69 -14.57 4.69
CA PHE A 339 -6.68 -14.75 6.13
C PHE A 339 -7.53 -15.96 6.52
N ARG A 340 -8.76 -16.05 5.99
CA ARG A 340 -9.64 -17.19 6.24
C ARG A 340 -9.09 -18.50 5.70
N ARG A 341 -8.37 -18.46 4.56
CA ARG A 341 -7.71 -19.64 3.98
C ARG A 341 -6.53 -20.13 4.82
N LEU A 342 -5.78 -19.20 5.42
CA LEU A 342 -4.54 -19.48 6.15
C LEU A 342 -4.79 -19.81 7.64
N PHE A 343 -5.86 -19.28 8.22
CA PHE A 343 -6.13 -19.37 9.66
C PHE A 343 -7.52 -19.88 9.98
N ALA A 344 -7.68 -20.45 11.17
CA ALA A 344 -8.93 -21.10 11.60
C ALA A 344 -10.10 -20.11 11.84
N CYS A 345 -9.82 -18.81 11.93
CA CYS A 345 -10.79 -17.75 12.18
C CYS A 345 -10.80 -16.71 11.04
N SER A 346 -11.85 -15.89 10.97
CA SER A 346 -11.89 -14.74 10.06
C SER A 346 -11.10 -13.56 10.63
N LEU A 347 -10.63 -12.66 9.74
CA LEU A 347 -10.00 -11.41 10.16
C LEU A 347 -10.92 -10.59 11.09
N HIS A 348 -12.21 -10.51 10.74
CA HIS A 348 -13.22 -9.80 11.52
C HIS A 348 -13.34 -10.37 12.95
N SER A 349 -13.42 -11.70 13.09
CA SER A 349 -13.51 -12.34 14.41
C SER A 349 -12.24 -12.16 15.25
N MET A 350 -11.06 -12.18 14.62
CA MET A 350 -9.78 -11.96 15.32
C MET A 350 -9.66 -10.52 15.84
N ILE A 351 -9.99 -9.53 15.01
CA ILE A 351 -10.06 -8.12 15.43
C ILE A 351 -11.04 -7.96 16.60
N LYS A 352 -12.22 -8.57 16.51
CA LYS A 352 -13.26 -8.46 17.54
C LYS A 352 -12.80 -9.01 18.90
N GLY A 353 -12.01 -10.08 18.89
CA GLY A 353 -11.48 -10.74 20.08
C GLY A 353 -10.28 -10.01 20.70
N ASP A 354 -9.45 -9.37 19.88
CA ASP A 354 -8.16 -8.81 20.32
C ASP A 354 -8.20 -7.30 20.60
N THR A 355 -9.28 -6.62 20.19
CA THR A 355 -9.45 -5.17 20.38
C THR A 355 -10.73 -4.81 21.13
N SER A 356 -10.84 -3.57 21.61
CA SER A 356 -12.01 -3.10 22.37
C SER A 356 -12.35 -1.62 22.08
N GLY A 357 -13.46 -1.13 22.63
CA GLY A 357 -13.91 0.27 22.51
C GLY A 357 -14.19 0.73 21.08
N ASP A 358 -14.08 2.03 20.85
CA ASP A 358 -14.31 2.66 19.54
C ASP A 358 -13.21 2.32 18.53
N TYR A 359 -12.00 2.04 19.02
CA TYR A 359 -10.91 1.47 18.22
C TYR A 359 -11.34 0.16 17.54
N ARG A 360 -11.92 -0.79 18.28
CA ARG A 360 -12.48 -2.02 17.68
C ARG A 360 -13.58 -1.70 16.69
N LYS A 361 -14.55 -0.84 17.04
CA LYS A 361 -15.68 -0.51 16.17
C LYS A 361 -15.17 0.02 14.81
N ALA A 362 -14.20 0.92 14.84
CA ALA A 362 -13.59 1.48 13.64
C ALA A 362 -12.82 0.44 12.82
N LEU A 363 -12.02 -0.43 13.45
CA LEU A 363 -11.33 -1.52 12.74
C LEU A 363 -12.31 -2.50 12.10
N LEU A 364 -13.40 -2.87 12.78
CA LEU A 364 -14.43 -3.73 12.21
C LEU A 364 -15.18 -3.04 11.06
N ALA A 365 -15.44 -1.73 11.18
CA ALA A 365 -16.02 -0.95 10.08
C ALA A 365 -15.11 -0.94 8.84
N LEU A 366 -13.78 -0.81 9.02
CA LEU A 366 -12.81 -0.93 7.92
C LEU A 366 -12.75 -2.36 7.37
N CYS A 367 -12.77 -3.38 8.24
CA CYS A 367 -12.79 -4.79 7.83
C CYS A 367 -14.02 -5.11 6.97
N GLY A 368 -15.16 -4.46 7.27
CA GLY A 368 -16.45 -4.76 6.67
C GLY A 368 -17.10 -5.98 7.33
N GLY A 369 -17.66 -6.88 6.53
CA GLY A 369 -18.37 -8.06 7.02
C GLY A 369 -17.47 -9.19 7.53
N ASP A 370 -18.10 -10.17 8.17
CA ASP A 370 -17.47 -11.43 8.56
C ASP A 370 -17.44 -12.44 7.39
N ASP A 371 -16.43 -13.30 7.38
CA ASP A 371 -16.20 -14.36 6.39
C ASP A 371 -16.32 -15.77 7.04
N ALA A 372 -17.12 -15.85 8.09
CA ALA A 372 -17.27 -17.01 8.97
C ALA A 372 -17.80 -18.25 8.25
#